data_AF-A0A9X2S3B8-F1
#
_entry.id   AF-A0A9X2S3B8-F1
#
_cell.length_a   1.000
_cell.length_b   1.000
_cell.length_c   1.000
_cell.angle_alpha   90.00
_cell.angle_beta   90.00
_cell.angle_gamma   90.00
#
_symmetry.space_group_name_H-M   'P 1'
#
loop_
_entity.id
_entity.type
_entity.pdbx_description
1 polymer ?
#
loop_
_entity_poly.entity_id
_entity_poly.type
_entity_poly.pdbx_seq_one_letter_code
_entity_poly.pdbx_strand_id
1 'polypeptide(L)'
;MARGEWSFIHESVIYQYLMERFKSNNLKLLQICYNGKFKEKEVKVVDLEEITDTKFPDVDCITIKSDKKGKRPAEVKFLTSQFKYHTQKKYSDEYDMFVINNGFILVYKHDIIPDRLDVDKIDIYQLNQSDFINFVKENFERLFYQQVKEKKDRNVWISYCGRNSNFNKEYVKEGYNIKSAKESKIWCPTCDISPNEMTVGDKIIFIKTSGVKQQHIQNQYESNISEWYLEDMYVCEVRTPIMSREEYCRRNKIDSKSFLWASEVKDNNKDKYRYVFKFDIKTSYENLHISLESLRQKMQGLVDNKIRYLFTTKGDKSISLDDYIEFIEYISQ
;
A
#
# COMPACT_ATOMS: atom_id res chain seq x y z
N MET A 1 -15.97 -4.48 16.94
CA MET A 1 -15.95 -4.26 15.49
C MET A 1 -14.69 -3.51 15.15
N ALA A 2 -13.83 -4.07 14.30
CA ALA A 2 -12.61 -3.38 13.87
C ALA A 2 -13.01 -2.07 13.19
N ARG A 3 -12.56 -0.95 13.76
CA ARG A 3 -12.65 0.38 13.14
C ARG A 3 -11.37 0.60 12.37
N GLY A 4 -11.46 0.41 11.07
CA GLY A 4 -10.48 0.84 10.09
C GLY A 4 -11.21 0.94 8.76
N GLU A 5 -10.94 1.99 7.99
CA GLU A 5 -11.45 2.17 6.62
C GLU A 5 -10.76 1.19 5.67
N TRP A 6 -11.00 -0.11 5.87
CA TRP A 6 -10.57 -1.16 4.96
C TRP A 6 -11.82 -1.66 4.26
N SER A 7 -12.24 -0.99 3.17
CA SER A 7 -13.19 -1.61 2.26
C SER A 7 -12.45 -2.64 1.41
N PHE A 8 -12.87 -3.89 1.46
CA PHE A 8 -12.33 -4.96 0.59
C PHE A 8 -12.58 -4.67 -0.90
N ILE A 9 -13.49 -3.76 -1.22
CA ILE A 9 -13.87 -3.38 -2.58
C ILE A 9 -13.75 -1.86 -2.69
N HIS A 10 -12.94 -1.40 -3.64
CA HIS A 10 -12.78 0.00 -3.99
C HIS A 10 -13.81 0.40 -5.07
N GLU A 11 -14.13 1.70 -5.22
CA GLU A 11 -15.08 2.18 -6.23
C GLU A 11 -14.64 1.82 -7.66
N SER A 12 -13.32 1.65 -7.87
CA SER A 12 -12.74 1.14 -9.12
C SER A 12 -13.29 -0.21 -9.56
N VAL A 13 -13.76 -1.05 -8.64
CA VAL A 13 -14.41 -2.32 -8.97
C VAL A 13 -15.76 -2.10 -9.63
N ILE A 14 -16.48 -1.03 -9.27
CA ILE A 14 -17.74 -0.66 -9.93
C ILE A 14 -17.45 -0.25 -11.38
N TYR A 15 -16.42 0.56 -11.64
CA TYR A 15 -16.06 0.96 -13.00
C TYR A 15 -15.73 -0.26 -13.88
N GLN A 16 -14.96 -1.21 -13.35
CA GLN A 16 -14.65 -2.46 -14.07
C GLN A 16 -15.90 -3.27 -14.37
N TYR A 17 -16.82 -3.39 -13.41
CA TYR A 17 -18.11 -4.05 -13.60
C TYR A 17 -18.91 -3.38 -14.73
N LEU A 18 -19.02 -2.04 -14.72
CA LEU A 18 -19.74 -1.29 -15.74
C LEU A 18 -19.17 -1.57 -17.13
N MET A 19 -17.85 -1.46 -17.28
CA MET A 19 -17.17 -1.69 -18.56
C MET A 19 -17.31 -3.13 -19.04
N GLU A 20 -17.15 -4.14 -18.17
CA GLU A 20 -17.24 -5.55 -18.56
C GLU A 20 -18.66 -5.96 -18.93
N ARG A 21 -19.65 -5.55 -18.12
CA ARG A 21 -21.07 -5.84 -18.42
C ARG A 21 -21.55 -5.08 -19.64
N PHE A 22 -21.02 -3.88 -19.90
CA PHE A 22 -21.33 -3.15 -21.12
C PHE A 22 -20.73 -3.84 -22.35
N LYS A 23 -19.44 -4.20 -22.32
CA LYS A 23 -18.76 -4.94 -23.40
C LYS A 23 -19.42 -6.28 -23.73
N SER A 24 -20.01 -6.94 -22.74
CA SER A 24 -20.81 -8.17 -22.92
C SER A 24 -22.29 -7.94 -23.23
N ASN A 25 -22.72 -6.69 -23.46
CA ASN A 25 -24.09 -6.28 -23.81
C ASN A 25 -25.15 -6.64 -22.74
N ASN A 26 -24.71 -6.83 -21.49
CA ASN A 26 -25.51 -7.28 -20.36
C ASN A 26 -25.68 -6.22 -19.27
N LEU A 27 -25.12 -5.02 -19.43
CA LEU A 27 -25.24 -3.95 -18.44
C LEU A 27 -26.68 -3.44 -18.33
N LYS A 28 -27.28 -3.71 -17.16
CA LYS A 28 -28.59 -3.20 -16.75
C LYS A 28 -28.48 -2.48 -15.42
N LEU A 29 -29.29 -1.44 -15.27
CA LEU A 29 -29.40 -0.62 -14.07
C LEU A 29 -30.84 -0.70 -13.56
N LEU A 30 -31.00 -0.52 -12.26
CA LEU A 30 -32.30 -0.30 -11.63
C LEU A 30 -32.47 1.21 -11.44
N GLN A 31 -33.38 1.81 -12.20
CA GLN A 31 -33.81 3.18 -11.99
C GLN A 31 -34.51 3.26 -10.64
N ILE A 32 -34.06 4.14 -9.74
CA ILE A 32 -34.64 4.33 -8.40
C ILE A 32 -35.46 5.61 -8.36
N CYS A 33 -34.84 6.73 -8.77
CA CYS A 33 -35.48 8.04 -8.85
C CYS A 33 -35.31 8.61 -10.26
N TYR A 34 -36.38 9.15 -10.84
CA TYR A 34 -36.31 9.83 -12.13
C TYR A 34 -37.29 11.01 -12.15
N ASN A 35 -36.77 12.21 -12.40
CA ASN A 35 -37.52 13.47 -12.30
C ASN A 35 -38.31 13.57 -10.98
N GLY A 36 -37.62 13.36 -9.84
CA GLY A 36 -38.22 13.39 -8.50
C GLY A 36 -39.12 12.21 -8.14
N LYS A 37 -39.42 11.31 -9.08
CA LYS A 37 -40.33 10.18 -8.84
C LYS A 37 -39.58 8.90 -8.53
N PHE A 38 -39.85 8.35 -7.35
CA PHE A 38 -39.32 7.07 -6.91
C PHE A 38 -40.10 5.92 -7.53
N LYS A 39 -39.45 5.16 -8.41
CA LYS A 39 -40.01 3.96 -9.00
C LYS A 39 -38.89 3.05 -9.48
N GLU A 40 -38.87 1.84 -8.95
CA GLU A 40 -37.97 0.79 -9.40
C GLU A 40 -38.34 0.30 -10.80
N LYS A 41 -37.40 0.43 -11.73
CA LYS A 41 -37.54 -0.07 -13.10
C LYS A 41 -36.18 -0.51 -13.63
N GLU A 42 -36.09 -1.74 -14.13
CA GLU A 42 -34.89 -2.19 -14.83
C GLU A 42 -34.78 -1.49 -16.19
N VAL A 43 -33.60 -0.94 -16.47
CA VAL A 43 -33.26 -0.25 -17.72
C VAL A 43 -31.94 -0.78 -18.26
N LYS A 44 -31.80 -0.79 -19.58
CA LYS A 44 -30.59 -1.26 -20.27
C LYS A 44 -29.70 -0.09 -20.66
N VAL A 45 -28.40 -0.21 -20.44
CA VAL A 45 -27.41 0.76 -20.96
C VAL A 45 -27.09 0.41 -22.42
N VAL A 46 -27.12 1.42 -23.29
CA VAL A 46 -26.91 1.26 -24.75
C VAL A 46 -25.64 1.92 -25.26
N ASP A 47 -25.11 2.88 -24.51
CA ASP A 47 -23.81 3.51 -24.78
C ASP A 47 -23.14 3.80 -23.44
N LEU A 48 -21.82 3.62 -23.36
CA LEU A 48 -21.00 3.92 -22.20
C LEU A 48 -19.62 4.32 -22.69
N GLU A 49 -19.23 5.56 -22.41
CA GLU A 49 -17.88 6.05 -22.67
C GLU A 49 -16.88 5.37 -21.75
N GLU A 50 -15.66 5.18 -22.25
CA GLU A 50 -14.63 4.49 -21.49
C GLU A 50 -14.23 5.29 -20.24
N ILE A 51 -14.28 4.64 -19.08
CA ILE A 51 -13.96 5.26 -17.80
C ILE A 51 -12.44 5.26 -17.65
N THR A 52 -11.79 6.35 -18.05
CA THR A 52 -10.31 6.48 -18.01
C THR A 52 -9.79 7.41 -16.91
N ASP A 53 -10.60 8.35 -16.43
CA ASP A 53 -10.26 9.33 -15.39
C ASP A 53 -11.41 9.37 -14.37
N THR A 54 -11.10 9.36 -13.07
CA THR A 54 -12.10 9.35 -11.98
C THR A 54 -12.23 10.73 -11.33
N LYS A 55 -12.18 11.77 -12.16
CA LYS A 55 -12.55 13.13 -11.74
C LYS A 55 -14.06 13.22 -11.71
N PHE A 56 -14.61 14.15 -10.94
CA PHE A 56 -16.04 14.39 -10.94
C PHE A 56 -16.47 15.03 -12.27
N PRO A 57 -17.49 14.49 -12.97
CA PRO A 57 -18.19 13.23 -12.70
C PRO A 57 -17.42 11.99 -13.16
N ASP A 58 -17.50 10.89 -12.41
CA ASP A 58 -16.73 9.66 -12.69
C ASP A 58 -16.92 9.06 -14.10
N VAL A 59 -18.08 9.31 -14.73
CA VAL A 59 -18.40 8.84 -16.08
C VAL A 59 -18.87 10.03 -16.91
N ASP A 60 -18.17 10.33 -17.98
CA ASP A 60 -18.48 11.47 -18.87
C ASP A 60 -19.80 11.27 -19.62
N CYS A 61 -20.03 10.06 -20.16
CA CYS A 61 -21.22 9.78 -20.95
C CYS A 61 -21.73 8.35 -20.80
N ILE A 62 -23.00 8.23 -20.43
CA ILE A 62 -23.78 6.99 -20.48
C ILE A 62 -25.14 7.26 -21.11
N THR A 63 -25.61 6.34 -21.96
CA THR A 63 -26.94 6.39 -22.57
C THR A 63 -27.77 5.20 -22.11
N ILE A 64 -28.97 5.48 -21.63
CA ILE A 64 -29.93 4.48 -21.17
C ILE A 64 -31.02 4.31 -22.24
N LYS A 65 -31.39 3.05 -22.53
CA LYS A 65 -32.42 2.73 -23.52
C LYS A 65 -33.73 3.43 -23.17
N SER A 66 -34.28 4.18 -24.13
CA SER A 66 -35.53 4.93 -23.98
C SER A 66 -35.48 6.06 -22.95
N ASP A 67 -34.29 6.46 -22.48
CA ASP A 67 -34.14 7.70 -21.72
C ASP A 67 -34.28 8.91 -22.67
N LYS A 68 -35.17 9.84 -22.31
CA LYS A 68 -35.40 11.06 -23.09
C LYS A 68 -34.31 12.11 -22.88
N LYS A 69 -33.54 11.99 -21.80
CA LYS A 69 -32.43 12.90 -21.46
C LYS A 69 -31.14 12.58 -22.24
N GLY A 70 -31.12 11.48 -23.02
CA GLY A 70 -30.05 11.19 -23.97
C GLY A 70 -28.73 10.78 -23.31
N LYS A 71 -27.64 11.41 -23.75
CA LYS A 71 -26.27 11.21 -23.23
C LYS A 71 -26.07 12.06 -21.99
N ARG A 72 -25.64 11.43 -20.90
CA ARG A 72 -25.60 12.08 -19.57
C ARG A 72 -24.35 11.66 -18.82
N PRO A 73 -23.73 12.54 -18.03
CA PRO A 73 -22.67 12.12 -17.11
C PRO A 73 -23.26 11.38 -15.91
N ALA A 74 -22.44 10.56 -15.25
CA ALA A 74 -22.82 9.88 -14.02
C ALA A 74 -21.71 9.96 -12.97
N GLU A 75 -22.12 10.17 -11.71
CA GLU A 75 -21.23 10.03 -10.56
C GLU A 75 -21.48 8.70 -9.88
N VAL A 76 -20.42 7.93 -9.63
CA VAL A 76 -20.54 6.59 -9.08
C VAL A 76 -20.20 6.60 -7.60
N LYS A 77 -21.04 5.96 -6.78
CA LYS A 77 -20.76 5.78 -5.35
C LYS A 77 -21.18 4.40 -4.89
N PHE A 78 -20.70 3.93 -3.73
CA PHE A 78 -21.28 2.71 -3.15
C PHE A 78 -22.70 2.95 -2.65
N LEU A 79 -22.89 4.06 -1.94
CA LEU A 79 -24.15 4.45 -1.32
C LEU A 79 -24.56 5.83 -1.79
N THR A 80 -25.87 6.10 -1.87
CA THR A 80 -26.38 7.42 -2.26
C THR A 80 -25.95 8.48 -1.25
N SER A 81 -25.96 8.17 0.05
CA SER A 81 -25.52 9.05 1.13
C SER A 81 -24.06 9.53 1.04
N GLN A 82 -23.22 8.86 0.23
CA GLN A 82 -21.83 9.25 0.02
C GLN A 82 -21.66 10.36 -1.01
N PHE A 83 -22.72 10.70 -1.77
CA PHE A 83 -22.69 11.81 -2.70
C PHE A 83 -22.68 13.14 -1.93
N LYS A 84 -21.60 13.93 -2.11
CA LYS A 84 -21.37 15.18 -1.35
C LYS A 84 -21.08 16.41 -2.22
N TYR A 85 -20.86 16.24 -3.51
CA TYR A 85 -20.41 17.31 -4.41
C TYR A 85 -21.36 18.51 -4.43
N HIS A 86 -22.67 18.29 -4.32
CA HIS A 86 -23.70 19.35 -4.24
C HIS A 86 -23.59 20.28 -3.03
N THR A 87 -22.79 19.92 -2.01
CA THR A 87 -22.59 20.74 -0.79
C THR A 87 -21.20 21.36 -0.70
N GLN A 88 -20.29 20.96 -1.58
CA GLN A 88 -18.89 21.36 -1.49
C GLN A 88 -18.63 22.58 -2.38
N LYS A 89 -18.36 23.74 -1.76
CA LYS A 89 -18.14 25.01 -2.47
C LYS A 89 -17.08 24.93 -3.58
N LYS A 90 -16.06 24.08 -3.42
CA LYS A 90 -15.01 23.86 -4.43
C LYS A 90 -15.56 23.31 -5.75
N TYR A 91 -16.65 22.55 -5.72
CA TYR A 91 -17.22 21.85 -6.88
C TYR A 91 -18.54 22.47 -7.35
N SER A 92 -18.81 23.74 -7.01
CA SER A 92 -20.11 24.37 -7.33
C SER A 92 -20.32 24.45 -8.83
N ASP A 93 -19.32 24.91 -9.57
CA ASP A 93 -19.41 25.11 -11.02
C ASP A 93 -19.51 23.76 -11.75
N GLU A 94 -18.72 22.76 -11.34
CA GLU A 94 -18.76 21.41 -11.88
C GLU A 94 -20.10 20.72 -11.58
N TYR A 95 -20.65 20.92 -10.38
CA TYR A 95 -21.96 20.39 -10.02
C TYR A 95 -23.08 21.05 -10.82
N ASP A 96 -23.04 22.37 -11.01
CA ASP A 96 -24.02 23.08 -11.83
C ASP A 96 -23.99 22.60 -13.28
N MET A 97 -22.78 22.42 -13.85
CA MET A 97 -22.60 21.82 -15.17
C MET A 97 -23.10 20.37 -15.22
N PHE A 98 -22.84 19.58 -14.18
CA PHE A 98 -23.36 18.22 -14.05
C PHE A 98 -24.89 18.21 -14.09
N VAL A 99 -25.57 19.08 -13.35
CA VAL A 99 -27.04 19.23 -13.37
C VAL A 99 -27.54 19.66 -14.76
N ILE A 100 -26.91 20.68 -15.38
CA ILE A 100 -27.28 21.19 -16.72
C ILE A 100 -27.20 20.07 -17.77
N ASN A 101 -26.18 19.22 -17.68
CA ASN A 101 -25.99 18.07 -18.54
C ASN A 101 -26.86 16.87 -18.17
N ASN A 102 -27.87 17.07 -17.32
CA ASN A 102 -28.73 16.03 -16.78
C ASN A 102 -27.95 14.92 -16.07
N GLY A 103 -26.91 15.21 -15.30
CA GLY A 103 -26.15 14.20 -14.57
C GLY A 103 -27.02 13.35 -13.64
N PHE A 104 -26.58 12.13 -13.33
CA PHE A 104 -27.26 11.26 -12.37
C PHE A 104 -26.30 10.52 -11.45
N ILE A 105 -26.81 10.08 -10.30
CA ILE A 105 -26.03 9.31 -9.34
C ILE A 105 -26.22 7.81 -9.64
N LEU A 106 -25.12 7.09 -9.81
CA LEU A 106 -25.10 5.64 -10.00
C LEU A 106 -24.52 4.96 -8.75
N VAL A 107 -25.32 4.16 -8.06
CA VAL A 107 -24.92 3.54 -6.79
C VAL A 107 -24.91 2.02 -6.82
N TYR A 108 -24.03 1.40 -6.04
CA TYR A 108 -24.17 -0.03 -5.75
C TYR A 108 -25.49 -0.32 -5.01
N LYS A 109 -25.83 0.51 -4.02
CA LYS A 109 -27.07 0.40 -3.26
C LYS A 109 -27.62 1.78 -2.89
N HIS A 110 -28.89 2.02 -3.19
CA HIS A 110 -29.59 3.18 -2.64
C HIS A 110 -29.88 2.96 -1.16
N ASP A 111 -29.54 3.95 -0.33
CA ASP A 111 -29.77 3.97 1.11
C ASP A 111 -30.67 5.15 1.51
N ILE A 112 -30.13 6.37 1.49
CA ILE A 112 -30.83 7.59 1.86
C ILE A 112 -30.41 8.72 0.92
N ILE A 113 -31.35 9.63 0.65
CA ILE A 113 -31.09 10.86 -0.09
C ILE A 113 -30.17 11.75 0.77
N PRO A 114 -29.01 12.21 0.25
CA PRO A 114 -28.16 13.15 0.96
C PRO A 114 -28.89 14.42 1.33
N ASP A 115 -28.56 14.98 2.50
CA ASP A 115 -29.09 16.26 2.93
C ASP A 115 -28.86 17.32 1.85
N ARG A 116 -29.90 18.12 1.58
CA ARG A 116 -29.90 19.23 0.60
C ARG A 116 -29.72 18.82 -0.87
N LEU A 117 -29.78 17.52 -1.20
CA LEU A 117 -29.83 17.10 -2.60
C LEU A 117 -31.22 17.36 -3.18
N ASP A 118 -31.27 18.07 -4.31
CA ASP A 118 -32.50 18.32 -5.05
C ASP A 118 -32.81 17.14 -5.99
N VAL A 119 -33.64 16.21 -5.52
CA VAL A 119 -34.01 14.98 -6.25
C VAL A 119 -34.90 15.22 -7.46
N ASP A 120 -35.45 16.43 -7.62
CA ASP A 120 -36.18 16.79 -8.83
C ASP A 120 -35.22 17.07 -10.00
N LYS A 121 -33.96 17.40 -9.68
CA LYS A 121 -32.90 17.69 -10.66
C LYS A 121 -31.97 16.52 -10.95
N ILE A 122 -31.71 15.69 -9.94
CA ILE A 122 -30.75 14.59 -10.05
C ILE A 122 -31.48 13.25 -9.96
N ASP A 123 -31.33 12.43 -11.00
CA ASP A 123 -31.85 11.06 -11.02
C ASP A 123 -30.91 10.12 -10.24
N ILE A 124 -31.45 8.99 -9.79
CA ILE A 124 -30.68 7.96 -9.06
C ILE A 124 -30.91 6.61 -9.72
N TYR A 125 -29.81 5.97 -10.09
CA TYR A 125 -29.77 4.60 -10.60
C TYR A 125 -28.94 3.72 -9.67
N GLN A 126 -29.30 2.45 -9.63
CA GLN A 126 -28.63 1.44 -8.84
C GLN A 126 -28.13 0.30 -9.72
N LEU A 127 -26.99 -0.32 -9.37
CA LEU A 127 -26.54 -1.56 -9.99
C LEU A 127 -27.50 -2.72 -9.67
N ASN A 128 -27.54 -3.72 -10.54
CA ASN A 128 -28.12 -5.01 -10.19
C ASN A 128 -27.18 -5.72 -9.19
N GLN A 129 -27.55 -5.71 -7.91
CA GLN A 129 -26.69 -6.22 -6.84
C GLN A 129 -26.34 -7.70 -7.01
N SER A 130 -27.28 -8.52 -7.49
CA SER A 130 -27.02 -9.94 -7.67
C SER A 130 -25.98 -10.19 -8.78
N ASP A 131 -26.10 -9.48 -9.90
CA ASP A 131 -25.10 -9.56 -10.98
C ASP A 131 -23.75 -8.99 -10.56
N PHE A 132 -23.73 -7.84 -9.86
CA PHE A 132 -22.49 -7.26 -9.33
C PHE A 132 -21.79 -8.22 -8.36
N ILE A 133 -22.52 -8.83 -7.42
CA ILE A 133 -21.95 -9.82 -6.48
C ILE A 133 -21.38 -11.02 -7.24
N ASN A 134 -22.06 -11.51 -8.27
CA ASN A 134 -21.56 -12.62 -9.09
C ASN A 134 -20.29 -12.23 -9.85
N PHE A 135 -20.26 -11.05 -10.47
CA PHE A 135 -19.06 -10.49 -11.09
C PHE A 135 -17.88 -10.43 -10.12
N VAL A 136 -18.09 -9.93 -8.89
CA VAL A 136 -17.04 -9.85 -7.87
C VAL A 136 -16.55 -11.24 -7.48
N LYS A 137 -17.45 -12.23 -7.34
CA LYS A 137 -17.07 -13.62 -7.03
C LYS A 137 -16.26 -14.25 -8.17
N GLU A 138 -16.71 -14.09 -9.41
CA GLU A 138 -16.05 -14.62 -10.62
C GLU A 138 -14.65 -14.00 -10.81
N ASN A 139 -14.50 -12.73 -10.44
CA ASN A 139 -13.26 -11.97 -10.61
C ASN A 139 -12.46 -11.81 -9.31
N PHE A 140 -12.80 -12.52 -8.23
CA PHE A 140 -12.27 -12.26 -6.90
C PHE A 140 -10.74 -12.26 -6.86
N GLU A 141 -10.10 -13.29 -7.41
CA GLU A 141 -8.64 -13.38 -7.45
C GLU A 141 -8.04 -12.21 -8.23
N ARG A 142 -8.58 -11.89 -9.41
CA ARG A 142 -8.11 -10.80 -10.27
C ARG A 142 -8.20 -9.45 -9.55
N LEU A 143 -9.34 -9.17 -8.92
CA LEU A 143 -9.60 -7.92 -8.19
C LEU A 143 -8.73 -7.83 -6.93
N PHE A 144 -8.59 -8.93 -6.20
CA PHE A 144 -7.69 -9.03 -5.04
C PHE A 144 -6.23 -8.79 -5.46
N TYR A 145 -5.77 -9.44 -6.53
CA TYR A 145 -4.43 -9.21 -7.08
C TYR A 145 -4.24 -7.79 -7.58
N GLN A 146 -5.26 -7.15 -8.16
CA GLN A 146 -5.19 -5.74 -8.57
C GLN A 146 -5.05 -4.82 -7.36
N GLN A 147 -5.82 -5.02 -6.28
CA GLN A 147 -5.66 -4.22 -5.06
C GLN A 147 -4.31 -4.45 -4.38
N VAL A 148 -3.79 -5.68 -4.41
CA VAL A 148 -2.44 -6.00 -3.94
C VAL A 148 -1.38 -5.39 -4.88
N LYS A 149 -1.64 -5.32 -6.19
CA LYS A 149 -0.71 -4.76 -7.21
C LYS A 149 -0.77 -3.24 -7.35
N GLU A 150 -1.88 -2.57 -7.12
CA GLU A 150 -1.98 -1.10 -7.11
C GLU A 150 -1.17 -0.51 -5.95
N LYS A 151 -0.85 -1.32 -4.93
CA LYS A 151 0.20 -1.04 -3.94
C LYS A 151 1.64 -1.32 -4.44
N LYS A 152 1.90 -1.58 -5.73
CA LYS A 152 3.25 -1.77 -6.29
C LYS A 152 3.95 -0.46 -6.67
N ASP A 153 3.89 0.55 -5.83
CA ASP A 153 5.19 1.18 -5.57
C ASP A 153 5.95 0.18 -4.72
N ARG A 154 7.04 -0.37 -5.27
CA ARG A 154 7.89 -1.32 -4.55
C ARG A 154 8.19 -0.73 -3.18
N ASN A 155 7.74 -1.39 -2.12
CA ASN A 155 7.90 -0.84 -0.79
C ASN A 155 9.40 -0.69 -0.51
N VAL A 156 9.76 0.42 0.14
CA VAL A 156 11.12 0.63 0.61
C VAL A 156 11.13 0.48 2.11
N TRP A 157 11.95 -0.45 2.59
CA TRP A 157 12.13 -0.74 3.99
C TRP A 157 13.51 -0.26 4.44
N ILE A 158 13.61 0.25 5.67
CA ILE A 158 14.88 0.57 6.30
C ILE A 158 15.04 -0.26 7.58
N SER A 159 16.24 -0.80 7.75
CA SER A 159 16.61 -1.75 8.80
C SER A 159 17.97 -1.40 9.38
N TYR A 160 18.17 -1.67 10.67
CA TYR A 160 19.41 -1.32 11.35
C TYR A 160 20.41 -2.50 11.40
N CYS A 161 21.62 -2.29 10.86
CA CYS A 161 22.68 -3.31 10.74
C CYS A 161 23.93 -3.02 11.57
N GLY A 162 23.78 -2.47 12.78
CA GLY A 162 24.91 -2.17 13.69
C GLY A 162 25.82 -3.36 14.05
N ARG A 163 26.91 -3.09 14.76
CA ARG A 163 28.01 -4.04 15.08
C ARG A 163 27.55 -5.40 15.63
N ASN A 164 26.41 -5.43 16.32
CA ASN A 164 25.88 -6.64 16.92
C ASN A 164 24.85 -7.41 16.09
N SER A 165 24.53 -6.93 14.89
CA SER A 165 23.54 -7.47 13.97
C SER A 165 24.02 -8.73 13.24
N ASN A 166 23.09 -9.64 12.92
CA ASN A 166 23.35 -10.80 12.05
C ASN A 166 23.70 -10.37 10.61
N PHE A 167 23.55 -9.08 10.27
CA PHE A 167 23.89 -8.58 8.95
C PHE A 167 25.39 -8.68 8.68
N ASN A 168 26.19 -8.29 9.68
CA ASN A 168 27.66 -8.27 9.60
C ASN A 168 28.33 -9.42 10.38
N LYS A 169 27.62 -10.06 11.32
CA LYS A 169 28.19 -11.12 12.15
C LYS A 169 28.20 -12.47 11.47
N GLU A 170 29.37 -13.08 11.45
CA GLU A 170 29.57 -14.51 11.21
C GLU A 170 29.84 -15.26 12.52
N TYR A 171 29.76 -16.59 12.46
CA TYR A 171 30.15 -17.48 13.56
C TYR A 171 30.88 -18.70 13.00
N VAL A 172 32.17 -18.81 13.32
CA VAL A 172 33.02 -19.95 12.96
C VAL A 172 33.69 -20.48 14.22
N LYS A 173 33.05 -21.45 14.88
CA LYS A 173 33.58 -22.12 16.08
C LYS A 173 32.79 -23.40 16.36
N GLU A 174 33.38 -24.35 17.08
CA GLU A 174 32.65 -25.53 17.63
C GLU A 174 31.89 -26.36 16.57
N GLY A 175 32.43 -26.46 15.34
CA GLY A 175 31.81 -27.20 14.24
C GLY A 175 30.71 -26.45 13.48
N TYR A 176 30.39 -25.22 13.88
CA TYR A 176 29.46 -24.35 13.16
C TYR A 176 30.20 -23.38 12.24
N ASN A 177 29.71 -23.21 11.02
CA ASN A 177 30.13 -22.19 10.07
C ASN A 177 28.88 -21.45 9.56
N ILE A 178 28.55 -20.35 10.23
CA ILE A 178 27.37 -19.53 9.92
C ILE A 178 27.85 -18.20 9.34
N LYS A 179 27.50 -18.00 8.07
CA LYS A 179 27.79 -16.78 7.33
C LYS A 179 26.91 -15.62 7.80
N SER A 180 27.43 -14.41 7.69
CA SER A 180 26.64 -13.18 7.91
C SER A 180 25.51 -13.04 6.88
N ALA A 181 24.50 -12.19 7.13
CA ALA A 181 23.48 -11.92 6.11
C ALA A 181 24.08 -11.25 4.87
N LYS A 182 25.10 -10.39 5.05
CA LYS A 182 25.85 -9.76 3.95
C LYS A 182 26.38 -10.81 2.98
N GLU A 183 26.79 -11.98 3.46
CA GLU A 183 27.29 -13.09 2.62
C GLU A 183 26.24 -14.12 2.23
N SER A 184 25.44 -14.59 3.19
CA SER A 184 24.43 -15.64 2.99
C SER A 184 23.19 -15.16 2.25
N LYS A 185 23.01 -13.83 2.14
CA LYS A 185 21.90 -13.19 1.42
C LYS A 185 20.53 -13.54 2.00
N ILE A 186 20.46 -13.90 3.28
CA ILE A 186 19.21 -14.23 3.98
C ILE A 186 19.01 -13.31 5.16
N TRP A 187 17.77 -12.84 5.34
CA TRP A 187 17.39 -11.96 6.45
C TRP A 187 16.12 -12.45 7.12
N CYS A 188 15.95 -12.07 8.39
CA CYS A 188 14.69 -12.22 9.11
C CYS A 188 14.13 -10.82 9.37
N PRO A 189 12.87 -10.54 8.98
CA PRO A 189 12.19 -9.35 9.45
C PRO A 189 12.09 -9.43 10.97
N THR A 190 12.46 -8.36 11.67
CA THR A 190 12.39 -8.33 13.13
C THR A 190 10.98 -7.95 13.57
N CYS A 191 10.30 -8.88 14.27
CA CYS A 191 9.03 -8.82 15.03
C CYS A 191 7.77 -8.15 14.44
N ASP A 192 7.87 -7.20 13.51
CA ASP A 192 6.78 -6.29 13.16
C ASP A 192 6.34 -6.33 11.69
N ILE A 193 7.06 -7.07 10.82
CA ILE A 193 6.66 -7.24 9.41
C ILE A 193 5.96 -8.59 9.24
N SER A 194 4.66 -8.52 8.95
CA SER A 194 3.86 -9.66 8.53
C SER A 194 4.39 -10.24 7.21
N PRO A 195 4.34 -11.56 6.99
CA PRO A 195 4.78 -12.19 5.75
C PRO A 195 4.18 -11.61 4.46
N ASN A 196 3.05 -10.88 4.59
CA ASN A 196 2.34 -10.26 3.47
C ASN A 196 2.76 -8.80 3.19
N GLU A 197 3.57 -8.18 4.03
CA GLU A 197 3.94 -6.76 3.90
C GLU A 197 5.16 -6.54 2.99
N MET A 198 6.11 -7.48 2.97
CA MET A 198 7.31 -7.41 2.12
C MET A 198 7.25 -8.46 1.00
N THR A 199 7.37 -8.00 -0.24
CA THR A 199 7.20 -8.81 -1.44
C THR A 199 8.44 -8.83 -2.33
N VAL A 200 8.48 -9.76 -3.29
CA VAL A 200 9.59 -9.88 -4.25
C VAL A 200 9.71 -8.60 -5.09
N GLY A 201 10.91 -8.02 -5.12
CA GLY A 201 11.21 -6.78 -5.81
C GLY A 201 11.17 -5.54 -4.92
N ASP A 202 10.66 -5.64 -3.69
CA ASP A 202 10.77 -4.57 -2.69
C ASP A 202 12.24 -4.28 -2.36
N LYS A 203 12.50 -3.06 -1.91
CA LYS A 203 13.84 -2.63 -1.49
C LYS A 203 13.96 -2.71 0.02
N ILE A 204 15.12 -3.15 0.51
CA ILE A 204 15.49 -3.04 1.91
C ILE A 204 16.85 -2.34 2.02
N ILE A 205 16.90 -1.30 2.83
CA ILE A 205 18.08 -0.50 3.12
C ILE A 205 18.59 -0.91 4.49
N PHE A 206 19.78 -1.47 4.55
CA PHE A 206 20.47 -1.72 5.82
C PHE A 206 21.39 -0.54 6.14
N ILE A 207 21.18 0.09 7.29
CA ILE A 207 22.01 1.22 7.74
C ILE A 207 22.79 0.89 9.01
N LYS A 208 24.02 1.40 9.11
CA LYS A 208 24.85 1.35 10.31
C LYS A 208 25.29 2.74 10.69
N THR A 209 25.21 3.04 11.99
CA THR A 209 25.65 4.34 12.54
C THR A 209 26.78 4.16 13.55
N SER A 210 27.51 5.26 13.83
CA SER A 210 28.62 5.34 14.78
C SER A 210 28.55 6.64 15.61
N GLY A 211 29.52 6.85 16.50
CA GLY A 211 29.66 8.07 17.29
C GLY A 211 28.94 8.00 18.63
N VAL A 212 27.66 7.60 18.64
CA VAL A 212 26.84 7.60 19.87
C VAL A 212 26.34 6.20 20.25
N LYS A 213 26.28 5.91 21.56
CA LYS A 213 25.66 4.67 22.07
C LYS A 213 24.13 4.80 22.14
N GLN A 214 23.44 3.67 21.97
CA GLN A 214 21.97 3.57 22.00
C GLN A 214 21.32 4.25 23.22
N GLN A 215 21.89 4.07 24.41
CA GLN A 215 21.36 4.64 25.66
C GLN A 215 21.38 6.17 25.67
N HIS A 216 22.39 6.81 25.05
CA HIS A 216 22.48 8.27 24.99
C HIS A 216 21.42 8.84 24.03
N ILE A 217 21.18 8.22 22.88
CA ILE A 217 20.10 8.62 21.95
C ILE A 217 18.71 8.40 22.57
N GLN A 218 18.52 7.38 23.41
CA GLN A 218 17.27 7.15 24.13
C GLN A 218 16.97 8.26 25.15
N ASN A 219 17.99 8.71 25.88
CA ASN A 219 17.81 9.62 27.02
C ASN A 219 18.00 11.11 26.67
N GLN A 220 18.88 11.43 25.71
CA GLN A 220 19.35 12.79 25.43
C GLN A 220 19.55 13.02 23.92
N TYR A 221 18.51 12.79 23.12
CA TYR A 221 18.58 12.85 21.66
C TYR A 221 19.15 14.16 21.11
N GLU A 222 18.56 15.31 21.47
CA GLU A 222 18.96 16.62 20.92
C GLU A 222 20.41 16.99 21.24
N SER A 223 20.94 16.57 22.39
CA SER A 223 22.32 16.86 22.79
C SER A 223 23.36 15.96 22.13
N ASN A 224 22.93 14.84 21.53
CA ASN A 224 23.84 13.82 20.98
C ASN A 224 23.69 13.66 19.45
N ILE A 225 22.72 14.31 18.80
CA ILE A 225 22.48 14.17 17.35
C ILE A 225 23.68 14.64 16.50
N SER A 226 24.40 15.66 16.97
CA SER A 226 25.59 16.22 16.31
C SER A 226 26.78 15.26 16.28
N GLU A 227 26.86 14.36 17.27
CA GLU A 227 27.92 13.34 17.39
C GLU A 227 27.52 12.00 16.74
N TRP A 228 26.33 11.92 16.13
CA TRP A 228 25.79 10.68 15.59
C TRP A 228 25.94 10.64 14.06
N TYR A 229 26.60 9.60 13.54
CA TYR A 229 26.97 9.52 12.12
C TYR A 229 26.42 8.28 11.44
N LEU A 230 25.99 8.43 10.19
CA LEU A 230 25.72 7.32 9.27
C LEU A 230 27.04 6.86 8.64
N GLU A 231 27.40 5.61 8.86
CA GLU A 231 28.66 5.02 8.39
C GLU A 231 28.48 4.19 7.13
N ASP A 232 27.53 3.26 7.15
CA ASP A 232 27.34 2.33 6.05
C ASP A 232 25.85 2.26 5.67
N MET A 233 25.59 2.13 4.38
CA MET A 233 24.28 1.93 3.80
C MET A 233 24.34 0.88 2.69
N TYR A 234 23.48 -0.14 2.77
CA TYR A 234 23.37 -1.19 1.77
C TYR A 234 21.97 -1.22 1.21
N VAL A 235 21.84 -0.93 -0.09
CA VAL A 235 20.57 -1.00 -0.82
C VAL A 235 20.41 -2.40 -1.37
N CYS A 236 19.37 -3.10 -0.95
CA CYS A 236 19.10 -4.48 -1.31
C CYS A 236 17.74 -4.64 -1.98
N GLU A 237 17.55 -5.73 -2.71
CA GLU A 237 16.29 -6.10 -3.35
C GLU A 237 15.84 -7.48 -2.87
N VAL A 238 14.58 -7.60 -2.46
CA VAL A 238 13.98 -8.85 -1.99
C VAL A 238 13.79 -9.82 -3.15
N ARG A 239 14.26 -11.07 -2.98
CA ARG A 239 14.25 -12.11 -4.02
C ARG A 239 13.25 -13.21 -3.80
N THR A 240 12.85 -13.44 -2.56
CA THR A 240 11.81 -14.40 -2.22
C THR A 240 10.79 -13.75 -1.31
N PRO A 241 9.52 -14.18 -1.33
CA PRO A 241 8.59 -13.78 -0.28
C PRO A 241 9.14 -14.19 1.09
N ILE A 242 8.64 -13.54 2.14
CA ILE A 242 8.87 -13.99 3.52
C ILE A 242 8.23 -15.37 3.66
N MET A 243 9.03 -16.35 4.08
CA MET A 243 8.58 -17.70 4.36
C MET A 243 8.92 -18.10 5.79
N SER A 244 8.27 -19.14 6.29
CA SER A 244 8.65 -19.72 7.57
C SER A 244 10.07 -20.29 7.51
N ARG A 245 10.77 -20.31 8.65
CA ARG A 245 12.09 -20.95 8.77
C ARG A 245 12.05 -22.41 8.31
N GLU A 246 11.03 -23.14 8.73
CA GLU A 246 10.86 -24.55 8.38
C GLU A 246 10.76 -24.74 6.85
N GLU A 247 9.95 -23.91 6.20
CA GLU A 247 9.83 -23.91 4.75
C GLU A 247 11.16 -23.58 4.06
N TYR A 248 11.87 -22.54 4.54
CA TYR A 248 13.18 -22.17 4.03
C TYR A 248 14.17 -23.34 4.13
N CYS A 249 14.27 -23.97 5.30
CA CYS A 249 15.19 -25.09 5.52
C CYS A 249 14.87 -26.27 4.58
N ARG A 250 13.59 -26.65 4.46
CA ARG A 250 13.15 -27.72 3.56
C ARG A 250 13.50 -27.43 2.10
N ARG A 251 13.20 -26.22 1.61
CA ARG A 251 13.48 -25.81 0.23
C ARG A 251 14.98 -25.81 -0.11
N ASN A 252 15.84 -25.56 0.88
CA ASN A 252 17.29 -25.49 0.68
C ASN A 252 18.03 -26.75 1.17
N LYS A 253 17.31 -27.83 1.53
CA LYS A 253 17.88 -29.07 2.06
C LYS A 253 18.79 -28.86 3.29
N ILE A 254 18.41 -27.91 4.14
CA ILE A 254 19.06 -27.61 5.42
C ILE A 254 18.27 -28.33 6.52
N ASP A 255 18.95 -28.91 7.51
CA ASP A 255 18.28 -29.48 8.68
C ASP A 255 17.50 -28.37 9.42
N SER A 256 16.23 -28.62 9.75
CA SER A 256 15.38 -27.68 10.49
C SER A 256 15.95 -27.33 11.87
N LYS A 257 16.85 -28.14 12.40
CA LYS A 257 17.58 -27.88 13.65
C LYS A 257 18.87 -27.07 13.48
N SER A 258 19.33 -26.81 12.25
CA SER A 258 20.52 -25.99 12.01
C SER A 258 20.29 -24.53 12.39
N PHE A 259 21.31 -23.87 12.89
CA PHE A 259 21.32 -22.42 13.11
C PHE A 259 21.51 -21.68 11.78
N LEU A 260 20.73 -20.64 11.55
CA LEU A 260 20.79 -19.79 10.35
C LEU A 260 21.52 -18.47 10.61
N TRP A 261 21.60 -18.04 11.87
CA TRP A 261 22.25 -16.78 12.24
C TRP A 261 23.18 -16.90 13.45
N ALA A 262 24.27 -16.12 13.44
CA ALA A 262 25.30 -16.14 14.48
C ALA A 262 24.76 -15.89 15.89
N SER A 263 23.75 -15.01 16.05
CA SER A 263 23.16 -14.77 17.37
C SER A 263 22.37 -15.96 17.91
N GLU A 264 21.85 -16.85 17.07
CA GLU A 264 21.12 -18.03 17.54
C GLU A 264 22.03 -19.01 18.26
N VAL A 265 23.28 -19.13 17.79
CA VAL A 265 24.30 -19.97 18.43
C VAL A 265 24.68 -19.38 19.79
N LYS A 266 24.91 -18.06 19.86
CA LYS A 266 25.29 -17.37 21.10
C LYS A 266 24.21 -17.48 22.17
N ASP A 267 22.95 -17.37 21.78
CA ASP A 267 21.81 -17.42 22.69
C ASP A 267 21.28 -18.85 22.89
N ASN A 268 21.88 -19.84 22.21
CA ASN A 268 21.38 -21.21 22.09
C ASN A 268 19.86 -21.29 21.81
N ASN A 269 19.37 -20.40 20.95
CA ASN A 269 17.94 -20.25 20.65
C ASN A 269 17.72 -20.14 19.15
N LYS A 270 17.42 -21.29 18.53
CA LYS A 270 17.12 -21.45 17.10
C LYS A 270 15.74 -20.90 16.69
N ASP A 271 14.84 -20.74 17.65
CA ASP A 271 13.46 -20.29 17.39
C ASP A 271 13.30 -18.78 17.58
N LYS A 272 14.43 -18.09 17.82
CA LYS A 272 14.53 -16.64 17.94
C LYS A 272 14.01 -15.91 16.70
N TYR A 273 14.19 -16.51 15.53
CA TYR A 273 13.80 -15.94 14.25
C TYR A 273 13.01 -16.98 13.44
N ARG A 274 11.72 -16.71 13.27
CA ARG A 274 10.76 -17.66 12.71
C ARG A 274 10.54 -17.52 11.21
N TYR A 275 11.03 -16.43 10.62
CA TYR A 275 10.80 -16.09 9.23
C TYR A 275 12.13 -15.83 8.50
N VAL A 276 12.15 -16.09 7.20
CA VAL A 276 13.32 -15.93 6.34
C VAL A 276 12.89 -15.37 4.99
N PHE A 277 13.66 -14.44 4.44
CA PHE A 277 13.63 -14.12 3.02
C PHE A 277 15.05 -13.99 2.47
N LYS A 278 15.19 -14.18 1.16
CA LYS A 278 16.44 -13.92 0.42
C LYS A 278 16.45 -12.51 -0.17
N PHE A 279 17.60 -11.89 -0.21
CA PHE A 279 17.80 -10.57 -0.82
C PHE A 279 19.13 -10.49 -1.58
N ASP A 280 19.22 -9.62 -2.59
CA ASP A 280 20.50 -9.28 -3.21
C ASP A 280 20.92 -7.88 -2.81
N ILE A 281 22.21 -7.68 -2.55
CA ILE A 281 22.78 -6.34 -2.39
C ILE A 281 22.96 -5.76 -3.79
N LYS A 282 22.35 -4.59 -4.05
CA LYS A 282 22.45 -3.86 -5.32
C LYS A 282 23.53 -2.81 -5.28
N THR A 283 23.57 -2.05 -4.19
CA THR A 283 24.53 -0.97 -4.00
C THR A 283 25.00 -0.97 -2.56
N SER A 284 26.28 -0.71 -2.34
CA SER A 284 26.88 -0.58 -1.01
C SER A 284 27.60 0.76 -0.94
N TYR A 285 27.32 1.52 0.11
CA TYR A 285 27.99 2.75 0.47
C TYR A 285 28.63 2.51 1.84
N GLU A 286 29.95 2.51 1.92
CA GLU A 286 30.71 2.22 3.15
C GLU A 286 31.60 3.41 3.48
N ASN A 287 31.85 3.64 4.77
CA ASN A 287 32.65 4.78 5.27
C ASN A 287 32.11 6.16 4.85
N LEU A 288 30.79 6.33 4.86
CA LEU A 288 30.11 7.58 4.50
C LEU A 288 30.44 8.72 5.47
N HIS A 289 30.52 8.41 6.77
CA HIS A 289 30.76 9.36 7.86
C HIS A 289 29.86 10.63 7.79
N ILE A 290 28.59 10.44 7.46
CA ILE A 290 27.61 11.52 7.29
C ILE A 290 27.02 11.89 8.65
N SER A 291 27.07 13.17 9.01
CA SER A 291 26.42 13.67 10.23
C SER A 291 24.90 13.51 10.13
N LEU A 292 24.28 12.83 11.10
CA LEU A 292 22.83 12.70 11.17
C LEU A 292 22.14 14.02 11.52
N GLU A 293 22.83 14.97 12.15
CA GLU A 293 22.34 16.33 12.31
C GLU A 293 22.19 17.03 10.94
N SER A 294 23.19 16.91 10.06
CA SER A 294 23.10 17.46 8.70
C SER A 294 22.01 16.77 7.89
N LEU A 295 21.91 15.44 7.96
CA LEU A 295 20.84 14.70 7.29
C LEU A 295 19.46 15.11 7.82
N ARG A 296 19.31 15.32 9.14
CA ARG A 296 18.06 15.75 9.77
C ARG A 296 17.58 17.11 9.26
N GLN A 297 18.50 18.04 8.96
CA GLN A 297 18.14 19.36 8.42
C GLN A 297 17.41 19.28 7.07
N LYS A 298 17.70 18.26 6.26
CA LYS A 298 16.99 18.00 4.98
C LYS A 298 15.82 17.04 5.18
N MET A 299 16.04 15.95 5.90
CA MET A 299 15.14 14.81 5.99
C MET A 299 14.75 14.51 7.44
N GLN A 300 14.16 15.50 8.12
CA GLN A 300 13.84 15.41 9.55
C GLN A 300 13.02 14.16 9.89
N GLY A 301 11.99 13.86 9.10
CA GLY A 301 11.10 12.72 9.31
C GLY A 301 11.83 11.38 9.23
N LEU A 302 12.80 11.24 8.31
CA LEU A 302 13.61 10.03 8.18
C LEU A 302 14.49 9.82 9.42
N VAL A 303 15.18 10.86 9.87
CA VAL A 303 16.11 10.76 11.01
C VAL A 303 15.34 10.59 12.33
N ASP A 304 14.40 11.49 12.63
CA ASP A 304 13.72 11.56 13.92
C ASP A 304 12.77 10.37 14.13
N ASN A 305 12.06 9.93 13.08
CA ASN A 305 11.01 8.91 13.21
C ASN A 305 11.44 7.51 12.77
N LYS A 306 12.39 7.38 11.84
CA LYS A 306 12.78 6.07 11.28
C LYS A 306 14.13 5.63 11.84
N ILE A 307 15.20 6.38 11.58
CA ILE A 307 16.56 6.00 11.99
C ILE A 307 16.68 5.96 13.51
N ARG A 308 16.23 7.00 14.21
CA ARG A 308 16.20 7.03 15.69
C ARG A 308 15.42 5.86 16.25
N TYR A 309 14.21 5.61 15.74
CA TYR A 309 13.38 4.48 16.21
C TYR A 309 14.08 3.14 16.02
N LEU A 310 14.64 2.88 14.84
CA LEU A 310 15.30 1.63 14.52
C LEU A 310 16.56 1.42 15.38
N PHE A 311 17.31 2.49 15.64
CA PHE A 311 18.47 2.45 16.51
C PHE A 311 18.10 2.11 17.95
N THR A 312 17.01 2.66 18.47
CA THR A 312 16.62 2.51 19.88
C THR A 312 15.77 1.28 20.18
N THR A 313 15.00 0.79 19.22
CA THR A 313 13.99 -0.26 19.45
C THR A 313 14.32 -1.57 18.75
N LYS A 314 15.19 -1.53 17.73
CA LYS A 314 15.38 -2.60 16.71
C LYS A 314 14.07 -2.84 15.93
N GLY A 315 14.17 -3.34 14.71
CA GLY A 315 12.99 -3.46 13.85
C GLY A 315 13.32 -3.18 12.40
N ASP A 316 12.25 -3.02 11.64
CA ASP A 316 12.25 -2.57 10.26
C ASP A 316 11.13 -1.52 10.11
N LYS A 317 11.32 -0.50 9.27
CA LYS A 317 10.30 0.53 9.01
C LYS A 317 10.13 0.75 7.51
N SER A 318 8.89 0.92 7.06
CA SER A 318 8.64 1.42 5.71
C SER A 318 8.96 2.91 5.62
N ILE A 319 9.48 3.33 4.47
CA ILE A 319 9.67 4.72 4.06
C ILE A 319 9.00 4.93 2.70
N SER A 320 8.64 6.19 2.38
CA SER A 320 8.06 6.51 1.08
C SER A 320 9.11 6.37 -0.03
N LEU A 321 8.66 6.29 -1.29
CA LEU A 321 9.56 6.30 -2.42
C LEU A 321 10.30 7.64 -2.56
N ASP A 322 9.64 8.74 -2.22
CA ASP A 322 10.24 10.08 -2.23
C ASP A 322 11.34 10.21 -1.18
N ASP A 323 11.08 9.76 0.07
CA ASP A 323 12.11 9.68 1.13
C ASP A 323 13.28 8.81 0.67
N TYR A 324 13.01 7.71 -0.02
CA TYR A 324 14.07 6.86 -0.55
C TYR A 324 14.92 7.56 -1.62
N ILE A 325 14.28 8.24 -2.58
CA ILE A 325 14.98 8.94 -3.66
C ILE A 325 15.85 10.05 -3.08
N GLU A 326 15.26 10.90 -2.24
CA GLU A 326 15.98 12.02 -1.61
C GLU A 326 17.13 11.52 -0.73
N PHE A 327 16.93 10.40 -0.02
CA PHE A 327 18.01 9.80 0.78
C PHE A 327 19.15 9.32 -0.13
N ILE A 328 18.86 8.62 -1.22
CA ILE A 328 19.90 8.16 -2.16
C ILE A 328 20.62 9.33 -2.81
N GLU A 329 19.90 10.38 -3.22
CA GLU A 329 20.48 11.58 -3.80
C GLU A 329 21.40 12.30 -2.82
N TYR A 330 21.00 12.41 -1.55
CA TYR A 330 21.84 12.99 -0.50
C TYR A 330 23.14 12.21 -0.29
N ILE A 331 23.05 10.87 -0.23
CA ILE A 331 24.21 10.00 -0.02
C ILE A 331 25.17 9.99 -1.23
N SER A 332 24.66 10.31 -2.42
CA SER A 332 25.44 10.30 -3.66
C SER A 332 26.12 11.63 -3.98
N GLN A 333 25.90 12.67 -3.17
CA GLN A 333 26.61 13.96 -3.21
C GLN A 333 27.94 13.85 -2.47
#